data_AF-A0A9W9F7N7-F1
#
_entry.id   AF-A0A9W9F7N7-F1
#
_cell.length_a   1.000
_cell.length_b   1.000
_cell.length_c   1.000
_cell.angle_alpha   90.00
_cell.angle_beta   90.00
_cell.angle_gamma   90.00
#
_symmetry.space_group_name_H-M   'P 1'
#
loop_
_entity.id
_entity.type
_entity.pdbx_description
1 polymer ?
#
loop_
_entity_poly.entity_id
_entity_poly.type
_entity_poly.pdbx_seq_one_letter_code
_entity_poly.pdbx_strand_id
1 'polypeptide(L)'
;MQLSDRLTRWQWAGLAAVVVIALITLLRSSSIAQQDPISVFLTTNGSADTSNEATDSQQASKFHLLIPASGPHFRVCRAIASATMMGYPVPVLNGWMQEGDLDASQSHLAKVRTTMNYLEGLPEDADDDLVLMIDGYDVTFQIPLDVLIERYFTVNKAANAKLAARFGIETIESLSGDDTPRQTILFGPEKVCYPVDINRVGCWAIPHDVDIPDGAFGPSDGDWAHNIPLWLNSGTIIGPVHDMRRMFAATLERIEKYYDPGHEFSDSDQKYMSDVWGVQEYARSIKELEMYFHGDVYPPDVVPDPDSGKVIPELQPDQHTEFHIGIDYRSALFQTNAGSEHYVEFLTYNATSNINTNTSMTNSTNTRPSTWVTRDVSSGAHNFKPYQIFLPRNLAQSIMRLFRGIAHVVDRIPHITELPLQTNIVTKNVHGLFHYTGEKDHMDDVWGQMWFYPYGRELFEAAVKRLNANHTIGIADGRRWTHAHVLPNSSVTGARAAGALDDELNWIGWEEMCHIYEGKLFVKKGNVSRPHLD
;
A
#
# COMPACT_ATOMS: atom_id res chain seq x y z
N MET A 1 7.78 10.89 -72.87
CA MET A 1 9.20 10.59 -72.57
C MET A 1 9.27 10.34 -71.07
N GLN A 2 9.34 9.06 -70.68
CA GLN A 2 9.16 8.61 -69.30
C GLN A 2 10.39 8.97 -68.45
N LEU A 3 10.15 9.37 -67.19
CA LEU A 3 11.14 9.73 -66.17
C LEU A 3 11.99 8.54 -65.66
N SER A 4 11.94 7.37 -66.31
CA SER A 4 12.52 6.12 -65.80
C SER A 4 14.04 6.01 -65.90
N ASP A 5 14.72 6.89 -66.65
CA ASP A 5 16.10 6.61 -67.08
C ASP A 5 17.19 7.46 -66.40
N ARG A 6 16.97 7.94 -65.17
CA ARG A 6 17.97 8.78 -64.48
C ARG A 6 18.41 8.31 -63.09
N LEU A 7 17.96 7.16 -62.62
CA LEU A 7 18.35 6.64 -61.30
C LEU A 7 19.03 5.28 -61.43
N THR A 8 20.23 5.17 -60.87
CA THR A 8 20.99 3.92 -60.78
C THR A 8 20.30 2.93 -59.83
N ARG A 9 20.54 1.62 -59.94
CA ARG A 9 19.93 0.58 -59.07
C ARG A 9 20.06 0.89 -57.57
N TRP A 10 21.16 1.52 -57.16
CA TRP A 10 21.40 1.92 -55.77
C TRP A 10 20.55 3.12 -55.32
N GLN A 11 20.25 4.04 -56.24
CA GLN A 11 19.34 5.16 -55.95
C GLN A 11 17.89 4.69 -55.87
N TRP A 12 17.48 3.71 -56.69
CA TRP A 12 16.17 3.06 -56.55
C TRP A 12 16.04 2.29 -55.24
N ALA A 13 17.10 1.60 -54.79
CA ALA A 13 17.11 0.92 -53.49
C ALA A 13 17.02 1.92 -52.32
N GLY A 14 17.73 3.05 -52.39
CA GLY A 14 17.65 4.11 -51.39
C GLY A 14 16.26 4.76 -51.33
N LEU A 15 15.63 5.01 -52.48
CA LEU A 15 14.29 5.60 -52.53
C LEU A 15 13.23 4.63 -52.00
N ALA A 16 13.36 3.33 -52.30
CA ALA A 16 12.50 2.29 -51.75
C ALA A 16 12.65 2.17 -50.22
N ALA A 17 13.87 2.25 -49.68
CA ALA A 17 14.11 2.24 -48.24
C ALA A 17 13.48 3.45 -47.55
N VAL A 18 13.58 4.65 -48.13
CA VAL A 18 12.95 5.86 -47.58
C VAL A 18 11.43 5.75 -47.61
N VAL A 19 10.84 5.20 -48.69
CA VAL A 19 9.38 4.99 -48.77
C VAL A 19 8.91 3.95 -47.75
N VAL A 20 9.68 2.87 -47.52
CA VAL A 20 9.35 1.87 -46.49
C VAL A 20 9.45 2.45 -45.08
N ILE A 21 10.50 3.23 -44.78
CA ILE A 21 10.63 3.92 -43.49
C ILE A 21 9.50 4.95 -43.32
N ALA A 22 9.14 5.68 -44.37
CA ALA A 22 8.02 6.62 -44.36
C ALA A 22 6.67 5.90 -44.16
N LEU A 23 6.48 4.73 -44.76
CA LEU A 23 5.29 3.91 -44.56
C LEU A 23 5.21 3.34 -43.14
N ILE A 24 6.34 2.86 -42.58
CA ILE A 24 6.40 2.35 -41.20
C ILE A 24 6.14 3.49 -40.20
N THR A 25 6.66 4.69 -40.46
CA THR A 25 6.39 5.86 -39.61
C THR A 25 4.97 6.40 -39.77
N LEU A 26 4.36 6.32 -40.97
CA LEU A 26 2.95 6.65 -41.20
C LEU A 26 1.99 5.63 -40.59
N LEU A 27 2.31 4.33 -40.67
CA LEU A 27 1.55 3.25 -40.02
C LEU A 27 1.69 3.26 -38.49
N ARG A 28 2.80 3.77 -37.95
CA ARG A 28 2.96 4.03 -36.50
C ARG A 28 2.28 5.32 -36.03
N SER A 29 1.98 6.27 -36.93
CA SER A 29 1.39 7.58 -36.57
C SER A 29 -0.11 7.69 -36.86
N SER A 30 -0.73 6.67 -37.47
CA SER A 30 -2.19 6.57 -37.59
C SER A 30 -2.83 6.12 -36.27
N SER A 31 -3.16 7.11 -35.45
CA SER A 31 -4.29 7.12 -34.50
C SER A 31 -4.40 5.95 -33.52
N ILE A 32 -3.50 5.91 -32.54
CA ILE A 32 -3.89 5.50 -31.18
C ILE A 32 -4.43 6.79 -30.54
N ALA A 33 -5.75 6.85 -30.35
CA ALA A 33 -6.34 7.82 -29.45
C ALA A 33 -5.66 7.62 -28.10
N GLN A 34 -4.89 8.63 -27.68
CA GLN A 34 -4.17 8.67 -26.42
C GLN A 34 -5.20 8.65 -25.28
N GLN A 35 -5.61 7.46 -24.88
CA GLN A 35 -6.30 7.24 -23.62
C GLN A 35 -5.29 7.52 -22.51
N ASP A 36 -5.61 8.47 -21.64
CA ASP A 36 -4.85 8.80 -20.44
C ASP A 36 -4.59 7.51 -19.61
N PRO A 37 -3.32 7.10 -19.41
CA PRO A 37 -3.01 5.91 -18.61
C PRO A 37 -3.12 6.17 -17.09
N ILE A 38 -3.48 7.39 -16.65
CA ILE A 38 -3.42 7.83 -15.24
C ILE A 38 -4.80 7.88 -14.56
N SER A 39 -5.72 7.03 -15.00
CA SER A 39 -6.97 6.80 -14.30
C SER A 39 -7.37 5.36 -14.53
N VAL A 40 -7.11 4.51 -13.54
CA VAL A 40 -7.89 3.29 -13.38
C VAL A 40 -9.34 3.76 -13.20
N PHE A 41 -10.08 3.82 -14.30
CA PHE A 41 -11.51 3.97 -14.24
C PHE A 41 -12.03 2.70 -13.55
N LEU A 42 -12.44 2.84 -12.29
CA LEU A 42 -13.38 1.94 -11.65
C LEU A 42 -14.69 2.02 -12.47
N THR A 43 -14.76 1.33 -13.60
CA THR A 43 -16.02 1.01 -14.25
C THR A 43 -16.58 -0.22 -13.55
N THR A 44 -17.27 0.03 -12.44
CA THR A 44 -18.21 -0.96 -11.89
C THR A 44 -19.45 -0.98 -12.79
N ASN A 45 -19.38 -1.71 -13.90
CA ASN A 45 -20.59 -2.26 -14.50
C ASN A 45 -20.90 -3.59 -13.80
N GLY A 46 -21.18 -3.49 -12.50
CA GLY A 46 -21.95 -4.48 -11.76
C GLY A 46 -23.20 -3.74 -11.33
N SER A 47 -24.34 -4.10 -11.92
CA SER A 47 -25.64 -3.58 -11.55
C SER A 47 -25.80 -3.61 -10.03
N ALA A 48 -26.13 -2.46 -9.46
CA ALA A 48 -26.66 -2.38 -8.10
C ALA A 48 -28.03 -3.05 -8.12
N ASP A 49 -28.05 -4.36 -7.90
CA ASP A 49 -29.29 -5.07 -7.58
C ASP A 49 -29.46 -5.09 -6.06
N THR A 50 -30.65 -4.64 -5.69
CA THR A 50 -31.18 -4.47 -4.35
C THR A 50 -31.28 -5.80 -3.60
N SER A 51 -30.94 -5.76 -2.31
CA SER A 51 -31.34 -6.75 -1.29
C SER A 51 -31.17 -8.22 -1.66
N ASN A 52 -29.94 -8.73 -1.58
CA ASN A 52 -29.73 -10.16 -1.42
C ASN A 52 -29.73 -10.49 0.07
N GLU A 53 -30.76 -11.20 0.51
CA GLU A 53 -30.69 -12.04 1.70
C GLU A 53 -29.39 -12.86 1.63
N ALA A 54 -28.63 -12.82 2.72
CA ALA A 54 -27.40 -13.59 2.83
C ALA A 54 -27.73 -15.08 2.72
N THR A 55 -27.49 -15.67 1.55
CA THR A 55 -27.41 -17.12 1.42
C THR A 55 -26.21 -17.62 2.22
N ASP A 56 -26.44 -18.60 3.08
CA ASP A 56 -25.53 -19.24 4.05
C ASP A 56 -24.31 -19.97 3.42
N SER A 57 -23.92 -19.62 2.19
CA SER A 57 -22.90 -20.33 1.40
C SER A 57 -21.72 -19.48 0.95
N GLN A 58 -21.57 -18.23 1.43
CA GLN A 58 -20.39 -17.42 1.15
C GLN A 58 -19.28 -17.72 2.17
N GLN A 59 -18.10 -18.13 1.67
CA GLN A 59 -16.90 -18.34 2.49
C GLN A 59 -16.57 -17.07 3.27
N ALA A 60 -16.28 -17.22 4.55
CA ALA A 60 -15.94 -16.12 5.45
C ALA A 60 -14.47 -16.20 5.85
N SER A 61 -13.80 -15.04 5.85
CA SER A 61 -12.41 -14.88 6.27
C SER A 61 -12.30 -13.72 7.25
N LYS A 62 -11.27 -13.75 8.08
CA LYS A 62 -11.03 -12.76 9.13
C LYS A 62 -9.92 -11.80 8.73
N PHE A 63 -9.98 -10.62 9.32
CA PHE A 63 -8.92 -9.61 9.23
C PHE A 63 -8.26 -9.45 10.59
N HIS A 64 -6.94 -9.57 10.62
CA HIS A 64 -6.06 -9.46 11.79
C HIS A 64 -5.25 -8.17 11.70
N LEU A 65 -5.08 -7.49 12.83
CA LEU A 65 -4.23 -6.30 12.94
C LEU A 65 -3.16 -6.55 14.00
N LEU A 66 -1.90 -6.48 13.58
CA LEU A 66 -0.72 -6.66 14.42
C LEU A 66 0.04 -5.34 14.53
N ILE A 67 0.38 -4.95 15.75
CA ILE A 67 1.08 -3.70 16.06
C ILE A 67 2.24 -4.01 17.01
N PRO A 68 3.46 -4.25 16.52
CA PRO A 68 4.61 -4.44 17.38
C PRO A 68 4.83 -3.22 18.28
N ALA A 69 4.83 -3.45 19.59
CA ALA A 69 4.95 -2.40 20.60
C ALA A 69 5.54 -2.97 21.89
N SER A 70 6.57 -2.34 22.45
CA SER A 70 7.23 -2.80 23.68
C SER A 70 6.58 -2.30 24.96
N GLY A 71 5.62 -1.38 24.88
CA GLY A 71 4.88 -0.88 26.03
C GLY A 71 4.06 0.39 25.74
N PRO A 72 3.42 0.96 26.79
CA PRO A 72 2.53 2.11 26.65
C PRO A 72 3.24 3.33 26.08
N HIS A 73 2.71 3.88 24.99
CA HIS A 73 3.25 5.09 24.39
C HIS A 73 2.17 5.86 23.61
N PHE A 74 2.25 7.19 23.61
CA PHE A 74 1.23 8.02 22.99
C PHE A 74 1.09 7.79 21.47
N ARG A 75 2.19 7.45 20.78
CA ARG A 75 2.17 7.12 19.34
C ARG A 75 1.52 5.76 19.05
N VAL A 76 1.75 4.76 19.90
CA VAL A 76 1.01 3.48 19.87
C VAL A 76 -0.49 3.73 20.05
N CYS A 77 -0.87 4.56 21.02
CA CYS A 77 -2.26 4.94 21.23
C CYS A 77 -2.87 5.70 20.04
N ARG A 78 -2.09 6.45 19.25
CA ARG A 78 -2.59 7.07 17.99
C ARG A 78 -2.83 6.03 16.91
N ALA A 79 -1.94 5.06 16.74
CA ALA A 79 -2.15 3.95 15.82
C ALA A 79 -3.44 3.20 16.17
N ILE A 80 -3.62 2.82 17.43
CA ILE A 80 -4.84 2.14 17.92
C ILE A 80 -6.08 3.03 17.76
N ALA A 81 -6.00 4.32 18.11
CA ALA A 81 -7.12 5.25 17.99
C ALA A 81 -7.59 5.41 16.54
N SER A 82 -6.66 5.69 15.63
CA SER A 82 -6.97 5.86 14.20
C SER A 82 -7.48 4.56 13.57
N ALA A 83 -6.87 3.41 13.89
CA ALA A 83 -7.36 2.10 13.47
C ALA A 83 -8.81 1.87 13.92
N THR A 84 -9.09 2.08 15.20
CA THR A 84 -10.42 1.89 15.78
C THR A 84 -11.44 2.80 15.09
N MET A 85 -11.14 4.10 14.93
CA MET A 85 -12.05 5.04 14.24
C MET A 85 -12.38 4.60 12.81
N MET A 86 -11.42 3.98 12.12
CA MET A 86 -11.57 3.49 10.75
C MET A 86 -12.20 2.09 10.66
N GLY A 87 -12.56 1.48 11.80
CA GLY A 87 -13.26 0.19 11.85
C GLY A 87 -12.36 -1.04 11.73
N TYR A 88 -11.07 -0.90 12.01
CA TYR A 88 -10.13 -2.02 12.10
C TYR A 88 -10.40 -2.87 13.34
N PRO A 89 -10.07 -4.18 13.33
CA PRO A 89 -10.29 -5.07 14.47
C PRO A 89 -9.49 -4.62 15.71
N VAL A 90 -9.80 -5.24 16.85
CA VAL A 90 -8.93 -5.12 18.03
C VAL A 90 -7.52 -5.58 17.66
N PRO A 91 -6.48 -4.75 17.88
CA PRO A 91 -5.12 -5.12 17.52
C PRO A 91 -4.53 -6.11 18.53
N VAL A 92 -3.59 -6.92 18.07
CA VAL A 92 -2.63 -7.64 18.90
C VAL A 92 -1.35 -6.81 18.97
N LEU A 93 -0.85 -6.57 20.17
CA LEU A 93 0.41 -5.89 20.44
C LEU A 93 1.51 -6.93 20.56
N ASN A 94 2.22 -7.17 19.46
CA ASN A 94 3.30 -8.15 19.43
C ASN A 94 4.56 -7.60 20.11
N GLY A 95 5.22 -8.40 20.93
CA GLY A 95 6.37 -7.96 21.71
C GLY A 95 6.00 -7.08 22.91
N TRP A 96 4.75 -7.15 23.39
CA TRP A 96 4.27 -6.29 24.47
C TRP A 96 4.92 -6.64 25.80
N MET A 97 5.74 -5.74 26.32
CA MET A 97 6.47 -5.92 27.57
C MET A 97 7.31 -7.21 27.61
N GLN A 98 7.74 -7.70 26.44
CA GLN A 98 8.60 -8.87 26.31
C GLN A 98 10.06 -8.55 26.64
N GLU A 99 10.84 -9.58 26.95
CA GLU A 99 12.27 -9.46 27.31
C GLU A 99 13.17 -10.24 26.34
N GLY A 100 14.47 -9.93 26.34
CA GLY A 100 15.48 -10.65 25.55
C GLY A 100 15.31 -10.47 24.05
N ASP A 101 15.41 -11.56 23.28
CA ASP A 101 15.32 -11.53 21.81
C ASP A 101 13.92 -11.16 21.27
N LEU A 102 12.91 -11.10 22.15
CA LEU A 102 11.55 -10.66 21.86
C LEU A 102 11.28 -9.21 22.26
N ASP A 103 12.26 -8.53 22.89
CA ASP A 103 12.14 -7.14 23.27
C ASP A 103 12.39 -6.21 22.08
N ALA A 104 11.31 -5.66 21.52
CA ALA A 104 11.36 -4.71 20.41
C ALA A 104 12.02 -3.36 20.75
N SER A 105 12.29 -3.09 22.02
CA SER A 105 13.10 -1.93 22.44
C SER A 105 14.62 -2.21 22.38
N GLN A 106 15.01 -3.49 22.34
CA GLN A 106 16.42 -3.91 22.29
C GLN A 106 16.84 -4.40 20.90
N SER A 107 15.94 -5.05 20.16
CA SER A 107 16.22 -5.60 18.83
C SER A 107 15.05 -5.34 17.88
N HIS A 108 15.32 -4.70 16.75
CA HIS A 108 14.36 -4.56 15.66
C HIS A 108 13.99 -5.91 15.04
N LEU A 109 14.81 -6.95 15.20
CA LEU A 109 14.49 -8.32 14.79
C LEU A 109 13.42 -8.99 15.68
N ALA A 110 13.19 -8.48 16.90
CA ALA A 110 12.12 -8.98 17.76
C ALA A 110 10.75 -8.90 17.07
N LYS A 111 10.51 -7.85 16.28
CA LYS A 111 9.30 -7.68 15.46
C LYS A 111 9.07 -8.86 14.51
N VAL A 112 10.14 -9.40 13.92
CA VAL A 112 10.05 -10.57 13.03
C VAL A 112 9.64 -11.81 13.83
N ARG A 113 10.29 -12.03 14.99
CA ARG A 113 10.04 -13.19 15.86
C ARG A 113 8.63 -13.17 16.45
N THR A 114 8.20 -12.05 17.02
CA THR A 114 6.89 -11.93 17.69
C THR A 114 5.74 -11.99 16.69
N THR A 115 5.92 -11.47 15.48
CA THR A 115 4.95 -11.64 14.38
C THR A 115 4.88 -13.10 13.95
N MET A 116 6.02 -13.79 13.80
CA MET A 116 6.04 -15.22 13.45
C MET A 116 5.32 -16.06 14.51
N ASN A 117 5.58 -15.83 15.81
CA ASN A 117 4.90 -16.53 16.90
C ASN A 117 3.37 -16.42 16.80
N TYR A 118 2.86 -15.23 16.48
CA TYR A 118 1.43 -15.02 16.27
C TYR A 118 0.90 -15.82 15.08
N LEU A 119 1.61 -15.77 13.95
CA LEU A 119 1.20 -16.46 12.72
C LEU A 119 1.19 -17.99 12.92
N GLU A 120 2.20 -18.56 13.58
CA GLU A 120 2.26 -20.00 13.91
C GLU A 120 1.17 -20.43 14.90
N GLY A 121 0.72 -19.52 15.76
CA GLY A 121 -0.38 -19.78 16.70
C GLY A 121 -1.77 -19.85 16.03
N LEU A 122 -1.90 -19.38 14.79
CA LEU A 122 -3.16 -19.48 14.04
C LEU A 122 -3.35 -20.89 13.47
N PRO A 123 -4.59 -21.41 13.41
CA PRO A 123 -4.91 -22.69 12.76
C PRO A 123 -4.76 -22.63 11.22
N GLU A 124 -4.74 -23.79 10.56
CA GLU A 124 -4.67 -23.91 9.09
C GLU A 124 -5.92 -23.37 8.38
N ASP A 125 -7.10 -23.40 9.04
CA ASP A 125 -8.32 -22.82 8.46
C ASP A 125 -8.31 -21.28 8.43
N ALA A 126 -7.31 -20.65 9.08
CA ALA A 126 -7.02 -19.22 8.99
C ALA A 126 -6.09 -18.86 7.82
N ASP A 127 -5.66 -19.81 6.99
CA ASP A 127 -4.68 -19.58 5.91
C ASP A 127 -5.14 -18.50 4.90
N ASP A 128 -6.44 -18.41 4.66
CA ASP A 128 -7.11 -17.42 3.81
C ASP A 128 -7.44 -16.10 4.53
N ASP A 129 -7.18 -15.99 5.84
CA ASP A 129 -7.37 -14.75 6.61
C ASP A 129 -6.30 -13.73 6.22
N LEU A 130 -6.65 -12.44 6.28
CA LEU A 130 -5.70 -11.36 6.00
C LEU A 130 -5.08 -10.83 7.29
N VAL A 131 -3.76 -10.68 7.28
CA VAL A 131 -2.99 -10.05 8.36
C VAL A 131 -2.42 -8.74 7.86
N LEU A 132 -2.68 -7.66 8.58
CA LEU A 132 -2.00 -6.38 8.45
C LEU A 132 -1.08 -6.19 9.65
N MET A 133 0.23 -6.11 9.40
CA MET A 133 1.24 -5.75 10.40
C MET A 133 1.75 -4.34 10.11
N ILE A 134 1.82 -3.50 11.13
CA ILE A 134 2.29 -2.11 11.02
C ILE A 134 3.27 -1.77 12.15
N ASP A 135 4.19 -0.85 11.95
CA ASP A 135 4.97 -0.28 13.04
C ASP A 135 4.06 0.47 14.03
N GLY A 136 4.23 0.22 15.34
CA GLY A 136 3.34 0.79 16.35
C GLY A 136 3.61 2.26 16.69
N TYR A 137 4.80 2.79 16.42
CA TYR A 137 5.22 4.10 16.92
C TYR A 137 5.15 5.22 15.89
N ASP A 138 4.93 4.92 14.61
CA ASP A 138 5.03 5.89 13.52
C ASP A 138 4.13 5.52 12.34
N VAL A 139 2.96 4.90 12.61
CA VAL A 139 1.91 4.67 11.60
C VAL A 139 0.59 5.31 12.02
N THR A 140 -0.14 5.88 11.05
CA THR A 140 -1.51 6.39 11.25
C THR A 140 -2.44 5.92 10.14
N PHE A 141 -3.67 5.53 10.52
CA PHE A 141 -4.72 5.14 9.59
C PHE A 141 -5.51 6.36 9.10
N GLN A 142 -5.82 6.40 7.81
CA GLN A 142 -6.59 7.46 7.18
C GLN A 142 -7.91 6.98 6.57
N ILE A 143 -7.99 5.73 6.09
CA ILE A 143 -9.17 5.22 5.38
C ILE A 143 -9.87 4.08 6.12
N PRO A 144 -11.19 3.90 5.93
CA PRO A 144 -11.94 2.77 6.45
C PRO A 144 -11.44 1.40 5.96
N LEU A 145 -11.51 0.38 6.82
CA LEU A 145 -11.00 -0.97 6.53
C LEU A 145 -11.64 -1.64 5.30
N ASP A 146 -12.94 -1.46 5.06
CA ASP A 146 -13.59 -2.06 3.89
C ASP A 146 -12.98 -1.58 2.56
N VAL A 147 -12.62 -0.29 2.49
CA VAL A 147 -11.94 0.29 1.33
C VAL A 147 -10.51 -0.23 1.22
N LEU A 148 -9.79 -0.43 2.33
CA LEU A 148 -8.44 -1.00 2.32
C LEU A 148 -8.45 -2.42 1.73
N ILE A 149 -9.39 -3.28 2.15
CA ILE A 149 -9.51 -4.65 1.64
C ILE A 149 -9.83 -4.66 0.15
N GLU A 150 -10.77 -3.82 -0.31
CA GLU A 150 -11.06 -3.69 -1.75
C GLU A 150 -9.80 -3.28 -2.56
N ARG A 151 -8.99 -2.37 -2.02
CA ARG A 151 -7.75 -1.92 -2.65
C ARG A 151 -6.69 -3.02 -2.66
N TYR A 152 -6.52 -3.76 -1.56
CA TYR A 152 -5.60 -4.89 -1.48
C TYR A 152 -5.79 -5.87 -2.64
N PHE A 153 -7.03 -6.33 -2.86
CA PHE A 153 -7.34 -7.24 -3.96
C PHE A 153 -7.19 -6.59 -5.34
N THR A 154 -7.54 -5.31 -5.47
CA THR A 154 -7.37 -4.58 -6.73
C THR A 154 -5.90 -4.46 -7.14
N VAL A 155 -5.02 -4.11 -6.19
CA VAL A 155 -3.58 -3.98 -6.43
C VAL A 155 -2.97 -5.34 -6.77
N ASN A 156 -3.25 -6.39 -5.99
CA ASN A 156 -2.74 -7.72 -6.28
C ASN A 156 -3.25 -8.28 -7.60
N LYS A 157 -4.52 -8.02 -7.97
CA LYS A 157 -5.04 -8.42 -9.29
C LYS A 157 -4.27 -7.77 -10.44
N ALA A 158 -3.96 -6.48 -10.34
CA ALA A 158 -3.19 -5.77 -11.36
C ALA A 158 -1.75 -6.29 -11.46
N ALA A 159 -1.08 -6.48 -10.32
CA ALA A 159 0.27 -7.03 -10.27
C ALA A 159 0.33 -8.47 -10.82
N ASN A 160 -0.64 -9.31 -10.47
CA ASN A 160 -0.71 -10.68 -10.98
C ASN A 160 -1.02 -10.74 -12.48
N ALA A 161 -1.75 -9.78 -13.03
CA ALA A 161 -1.93 -9.68 -14.48
C ALA A 161 -0.59 -9.43 -15.20
N LYS A 162 0.27 -8.59 -14.61
CA LYS A 162 1.62 -8.33 -15.13
C LYS A 162 2.53 -9.54 -15.00
N LEU A 163 2.51 -10.22 -13.85
CA LEU A 163 3.28 -11.46 -13.67
C LEU A 163 2.83 -12.54 -14.66
N ALA A 164 1.51 -12.71 -14.85
CA ALA A 164 1.00 -13.63 -15.85
C ALA A 164 1.52 -13.28 -17.26
N ALA A 165 1.47 -12.01 -17.66
CA ALA A 165 2.01 -11.56 -18.94
C ALA A 165 3.53 -11.78 -19.05
N ARG A 166 4.29 -11.50 -17.99
CA ARG A 166 5.75 -11.69 -17.90
C ARG A 166 6.15 -13.14 -18.17
N PHE A 167 5.37 -14.10 -17.67
CA PHE A 167 5.65 -15.54 -17.82
C PHE A 167 4.83 -16.22 -18.92
N GLY A 168 4.16 -15.48 -19.81
CA GLY A 168 3.36 -16.04 -20.91
C GLY A 168 2.16 -16.88 -20.46
N ILE A 169 1.63 -16.61 -19.28
CA ILE A 169 0.49 -17.31 -18.68
C ILE A 169 -0.80 -16.58 -19.07
N GLU A 170 -1.76 -17.31 -19.65
CA GLU A 170 -2.96 -16.72 -20.24
C GLU A 170 -3.93 -16.11 -19.22
N THR A 171 -4.01 -16.69 -18.01
CA THR A 171 -4.96 -16.27 -16.98
C THR A 171 -4.32 -16.17 -15.61
N ILE A 172 -4.76 -15.20 -14.79
CA ILE A 172 -4.27 -15.03 -13.41
C ILE A 172 -4.58 -16.26 -12.56
N GLU A 173 -5.70 -16.94 -12.83
CA GLU A 173 -6.13 -18.15 -12.14
C GLU A 173 -5.14 -19.31 -12.31
N SER A 174 -4.31 -19.27 -13.36
CA SER A 174 -3.25 -20.25 -13.60
C SER A 174 -1.99 -19.99 -12.74
N LEU A 175 -1.90 -18.83 -12.09
CA LEU A 175 -0.90 -18.54 -11.05
C LEU A 175 -1.35 -19.19 -9.73
N SER A 176 -1.28 -20.53 -9.70
CA SER A 176 -1.72 -21.35 -8.58
C SER A 176 -0.59 -22.20 -8.01
N GLY A 177 -0.48 -22.23 -6.69
CA GLY A 177 0.52 -23.00 -5.97
C GLY A 177 1.71 -22.17 -5.51
N ASP A 178 2.44 -22.73 -4.55
CA ASP A 178 3.41 -21.99 -3.74
C ASP A 178 4.66 -21.57 -4.51
N ASP A 179 5.03 -22.29 -5.56
CA ASP A 179 6.20 -22.01 -6.41
C ASP A 179 5.87 -21.20 -7.67
N THR A 180 4.62 -20.70 -7.79
CA THR A 180 4.20 -19.91 -8.96
C THR A 180 4.41 -18.41 -8.73
N PRO A 181 4.94 -17.68 -9.73
CA PRO A 181 5.22 -16.25 -9.56
C PRO A 181 3.92 -15.47 -9.40
N ARG A 182 3.61 -15.11 -8.15
CA ARG A 182 2.39 -14.41 -7.76
C ARG A 182 2.71 -13.30 -6.75
N GLN A 183 1.82 -12.33 -6.62
CA GLN A 183 1.84 -11.33 -5.58
C GLN A 183 0.58 -11.45 -4.73
N THR A 184 0.79 -11.64 -3.43
CA THR A 184 -0.26 -11.67 -2.41
C THR A 184 0.14 -10.84 -1.20
N ILE A 185 1.44 -10.69 -0.92
CA ILE A 185 1.95 -9.83 0.13
C ILE A 185 2.28 -8.46 -0.47
N LEU A 186 1.83 -7.40 0.20
CA LEU A 186 2.16 -6.02 -0.12
C LEU A 186 2.95 -5.40 1.02
N PHE A 187 4.12 -4.88 0.70
CA PHE A 187 4.92 -4.01 1.56
C PHE A 187 4.71 -2.53 1.22
N GLY A 188 5.02 -1.67 2.19
CA GLY A 188 5.14 -0.23 1.95
C GLY A 188 6.26 0.08 0.93
N PRO A 189 6.08 1.10 0.07
CA PRO A 189 7.10 1.48 -0.92
C PRO A 189 8.08 2.52 -0.33
N GLU A 190 9.36 2.48 -0.69
CA GLU A 190 10.40 3.43 -0.25
C GLU A 190 11.22 3.97 -1.41
N LYS A 191 11.64 5.24 -1.32
CA LYS A 191 12.47 5.94 -2.33
C LYS A 191 13.97 5.71 -2.20
N VAL A 192 14.38 4.97 -1.19
CA VAL A 192 15.78 4.62 -0.90
C VAL A 192 15.81 3.14 -0.57
N CYS A 193 16.82 2.42 -1.06
CA CYS A 193 17.07 1.08 -0.53
C CYS A 193 17.69 1.19 0.85
N TYR A 194 16.90 1.19 1.92
CA TYR A 194 17.43 1.22 3.29
C TYR A 194 17.56 -0.19 3.89
N PRO A 195 18.62 -0.48 4.65
CA PRO A 195 19.87 0.29 4.76
C PRO A 195 20.61 0.36 3.42
N VAL A 196 21.30 1.49 3.19
CA VAL A 196 21.94 1.81 1.90
C VAL A 196 23.16 0.93 1.69
N ASP A 197 22.96 -0.12 0.90
CA ASP A 197 23.99 -0.95 0.32
C ASP A 197 23.56 -1.37 -1.08
N ILE A 198 23.99 -0.60 -2.09
CA ILE A 198 23.58 -0.84 -3.48
C ILE A 198 24.00 -2.23 -4.00
N ASN A 199 24.95 -2.90 -3.35
CA ASN A 199 25.45 -4.20 -3.77
C ASN A 199 24.59 -5.35 -3.26
N ARG A 200 23.74 -5.08 -2.28
CA ARG A 200 22.85 -6.05 -1.69
C ARG A 200 21.69 -6.40 -2.62
N VAL A 201 21.33 -7.69 -2.67
CA VAL A 201 20.32 -8.22 -3.61
C VAL A 201 18.98 -7.47 -3.52
N GLY A 202 18.53 -7.13 -2.30
CA GLY A 202 17.30 -6.34 -2.11
C GLY A 202 17.33 -4.91 -2.67
N CYS A 203 18.51 -4.43 -3.11
CA CYS A 203 18.66 -3.10 -3.69
C CYS A 203 18.78 -3.10 -5.22
N TRP A 204 19.42 -4.11 -5.81
CA TRP A 204 19.68 -4.14 -7.26
C TRP A 204 18.78 -5.11 -8.03
N ALA A 205 18.31 -6.20 -7.41
CA ALA A 205 17.43 -7.18 -8.05
C ALA A 205 15.97 -6.78 -7.83
N ILE A 206 15.55 -5.70 -8.48
CA ILE A 206 14.22 -5.09 -8.32
C ILE A 206 13.47 -5.07 -9.67
N PRO A 207 12.13 -5.12 -9.69
CA PRO A 207 11.39 -5.03 -10.94
C PRO A 207 11.47 -3.62 -11.51
N HIS A 208 11.69 -3.51 -12.83
CA HIS A 208 11.84 -2.23 -13.52
C HIS A 208 10.51 -1.66 -14.05
N ASP A 209 9.48 -2.49 -14.24
CA ASP A 209 8.16 -2.06 -14.73
C ASP A 209 7.11 -2.00 -13.61
N VAL A 210 7.02 -0.82 -12.98
CA VAL A 210 6.09 -0.56 -11.86
C VAL A 210 4.93 0.39 -12.20
N ASP A 211 4.62 0.59 -13.50
CA ASP A 211 3.57 1.51 -14.00
C ASP A 211 3.71 2.99 -13.58
N ILE A 212 4.89 3.42 -13.14
CA ILE A 212 5.15 4.81 -12.80
C ILE A 212 6.10 5.37 -13.87
N PRO A 213 5.67 6.36 -14.67
CA PRO A 213 6.53 6.94 -15.69
C PRO A 213 7.80 7.55 -15.08
N ASP A 214 8.91 7.41 -15.80
CA ASP A 214 10.14 8.13 -15.47
C ASP A 214 9.87 9.63 -15.35
N GLY A 215 10.43 10.24 -14.31
CA GLY A 215 10.26 11.66 -14.03
C GLY A 215 8.95 12.03 -13.33
N ALA A 216 8.06 11.08 -13.03
CA ALA A 216 6.79 11.36 -12.35
C ALA A 216 6.97 12.02 -10.96
N PHE A 217 8.08 11.72 -10.29
CA PHE A 217 8.46 12.31 -9.00
C PHE A 217 9.51 13.42 -9.13
N GLY A 218 9.84 13.91 -10.33
CA GLY A 218 10.85 14.96 -10.53
C GLY A 218 12.02 14.52 -11.41
N PRO A 219 12.98 15.42 -11.70
CA PRO A 219 14.08 15.16 -12.61
C PRO A 219 15.06 14.11 -12.05
N SER A 220 15.78 13.44 -12.96
CA SER A 220 16.92 12.60 -12.59
C SER A 220 18.15 13.49 -12.36
N ASP A 221 18.23 14.10 -11.18
CA ASP A 221 19.30 15.02 -10.78
C ASP A 221 20.16 14.51 -9.61
N GLY A 222 19.87 13.30 -9.14
CA GLY A 222 20.54 12.67 -8.01
C GLY A 222 19.95 13.02 -6.65
N ASP A 223 18.89 13.87 -6.59
CA ASP A 223 18.10 14.02 -5.38
C ASP A 223 17.22 12.78 -5.20
N TRP A 224 17.45 12.06 -4.10
CA TRP A 224 16.72 10.83 -3.79
C TRP A 224 15.23 11.08 -3.54
N ALA A 225 14.82 12.31 -3.21
CA ALA A 225 13.41 12.67 -3.11
C ALA A 225 12.69 12.60 -4.48
N HIS A 226 13.42 12.70 -5.61
CA HIS A 226 12.87 12.53 -6.95
C HIS A 226 12.78 11.05 -7.40
N ASN A 227 13.28 10.10 -6.60
CA ASN A 227 13.21 8.69 -6.95
C ASN A 227 11.77 8.17 -6.98
N ILE A 228 11.52 7.22 -7.89
CA ILE A 228 10.34 6.35 -7.82
C ILE A 228 10.51 5.45 -6.57
N PRO A 229 9.45 5.23 -5.77
CA PRO A 229 9.56 4.45 -4.54
C PRO A 229 9.60 2.94 -4.83
N LEU A 230 10.76 2.44 -5.25
CA LEU A 230 10.96 1.08 -5.77
C LEU A 230 11.32 0.04 -4.70
N TRP A 231 11.75 0.46 -3.51
CA TRP A 231 12.29 -0.45 -2.51
C TRP A 231 11.28 -0.79 -1.42
N LEU A 232 11.48 -1.94 -0.79
CA LEU A 232 10.63 -2.47 0.25
C LEU A 232 10.86 -1.70 1.56
N ASN A 233 9.77 -1.21 2.16
CA ASN A 233 9.73 -0.72 3.54
C ASN A 233 9.03 -1.73 4.45
N SER A 234 9.68 -2.13 5.55
CA SER A 234 9.13 -3.17 6.45
C SER A 234 8.11 -2.67 7.47
N GLY A 235 7.83 -1.36 7.52
CA GLY A 235 6.95 -0.74 8.51
C GLY A 235 5.46 -0.96 8.27
N THR A 236 5.08 -1.45 7.08
CA THR A 236 3.71 -1.85 6.77
C THR A 236 3.71 -3.07 5.84
N ILE A 237 3.00 -4.13 6.24
CA ILE A 237 2.91 -5.40 5.51
C ILE A 237 1.47 -5.91 5.57
N ILE A 238 0.89 -6.31 4.44
CA ILE A 238 -0.40 -7.00 4.40
C ILE A 238 -0.34 -8.22 3.47
N GLY A 239 -0.91 -9.34 3.92
CA GLY A 239 -0.99 -10.56 3.12
C GLY A 239 -1.85 -11.63 3.78
N PRO A 240 -2.11 -12.75 3.10
CA PRO A 240 -2.81 -13.89 3.68
C PRO A 240 -1.91 -14.57 4.72
N VAL A 241 -2.50 -15.15 5.77
CA VAL A 241 -1.76 -15.84 6.85
C VAL A 241 -0.79 -16.87 6.29
N HIS A 242 -1.23 -17.66 5.31
CA HIS A 242 -0.41 -18.69 4.66
C HIS A 242 0.91 -18.13 4.10
N ASP A 243 0.84 -17.09 3.27
CA ASP A 243 2.03 -16.54 2.63
C ASP A 243 2.88 -15.73 3.61
N MET A 244 2.22 -15.06 4.57
CA MET A 244 2.91 -14.36 5.65
C MET A 244 3.76 -15.33 6.49
N ARG A 245 3.25 -16.52 6.86
CA ARG A 245 4.05 -17.55 7.56
C ARG A 245 5.31 -17.92 6.79
N ARG A 246 5.17 -18.20 5.48
CA ARG A 246 6.30 -18.59 4.63
C ARG A 246 7.34 -17.47 4.51
N MET A 247 6.89 -16.23 4.30
CA MET A 247 7.79 -15.07 4.17
C MET A 247 8.53 -14.75 5.48
N PHE A 248 7.84 -14.77 6.63
CA PHE A 248 8.49 -14.55 7.92
C PHE A 248 9.44 -15.68 8.30
N ALA A 249 9.09 -16.95 8.00
CA ALA A 249 10.00 -18.08 8.18
C ALA A 249 11.29 -17.93 7.36
N ALA A 250 11.19 -17.58 6.08
CA ALA A 250 12.35 -17.33 5.22
C ALA A 250 13.18 -16.12 5.69
N THR A 251 12.52 -15.11 6.25
CA THR A 251 13.21 -13.97 6.87
C THR A 251 14.01 -14.40 8.10
N LEU A 252 13.45 -15.25 8.97
CA LEU A 252 14.15 -15.79 10.14
C LEU A 252 15.32 -16.70 9.75
N GLU A 253 15.16 -17.57 8.76
CA GLU A 253 16.25 -18.38 8.21
C GLU A 253 17.39 -17.47 7.70
N ARG A 254 17.03 -16.38 7.02
CA ARG A 254 18.01 -15.42 6.51
C ARG A 254 18.73 -14.69 7.64
N ILE A 255 18.02 -14.32 8.71
CA ILE A 255 18.63 -13.76 9.93
C ILE A 255 19.62 -14.77 10.51
N GLU A 256 19.21 -16.01 10.73
CA GLU A 256 20.08 -17.06 11.30
C GLU A 256 21.37 -17.25 10.49
N LYS A 257 21.26 -17.21 9.15
CA LYS A 257 22.39 -17.42 8.26
C LYS A 257 23.35 -16.23 8.15
N TYR A 258 22.83 -15.00 8.20
CA TYR A 258 23.59 -13.79 7.84
C TYR A 258 23.66 -12.73 8.96
N TYR A 259 23.19 -13.03 10.16
CA TYR A 259 23.38 -12.16 11.31
C TYR A 259 24.87 -12.06 11.68
N ASP A 260 25.37 -10.85 11.75
CA ASP A 260 26.73 -10.54 12.16
C ASP A 260 26.67 -9.39 13.18
N PRO A 261 26.90 -9.65 14.48
CA PRO A 261 26.83 -8.60 15.51
C PRO A 261 27.85 -7.47 15.31
N GLY A 262 28.88 -7.67 14.47
CA GLY A 262 29.84 -6.64 14.09
C GLY A 262 29.36 -5.70 12.97
N HIS A 263 28.28 -6.05 12.27
CA HIS A 263 27.76 -5.27 11.15
C HIS A 263 26.73 -4.22 11.64
N GLU A 264 26.88 -2.96 11.23
CA GLU A 264 26.06 -1.83 11.70
C GLU A 264 24.55 -2.06 11.54
N PHE A 265 24.13 -2.61 10.41
CA PHE A 265 22.72 -2.91 10.12
C PHE A 265 22.32 -4.37 10.38
N SER A 266 23.01 -5.07 11.28
CA SER A 266 22.71 -6.47 11.64
C SER A 266 21.37 -6.64 12.33
N ASP A 267 20.85 -5.61 12.97
CA ASP A 267 19.56 -5.65 13.64
C ASP A 267 18.40 -5.19 12.74
N SER A 268 18.63 -4.79 11.48
CA SER A 268 17.57 -4.26 10.61
C SER A 268 16.65 -5.36 10.06
N ASP A 269 15.39 -5.40 10.49
CA ASP A 269 14.33 -6.23 9.92
C ASP A 269 14.15 -5.99 8.41
N GLN A 270 14.15 -4.71 8.00
CA GLN A 270 14.01 -4.30 6.60
C GLN A 270 15.13 -4.87 5.72
N LYS A 271 16.38 -4.91 6.20
CA LYS A 271 17.51 -5.53 5.48
C LYS A 271 17.20 -6.98 5.11
N TYR A 272 16.76 -7.78 6.07
CA TYR A 272 16.53 -9.21 5.84
C TYR A 272 15.30 -9.45 4.96
N MET A 273 14.19 -8.74 5.20
CA MET A 273 12.97 -8.87 4.37
C MET A 273 13.20 -8.41 2.93
N SER A 274 13.87 -7.27 2.72
CA SER A 274 14.19 -6.78 1.37
C SER A 274 15.14 -7.71 0.63
N ASP A 275 16.02 -8.42 1.33
CA ASP A 275 16.84 -9.43 0.68
C ASP A 275 16.08 -10.69 0.27
N VAL A 276 15.14 -11.19 1.11
CA VAL A 276 14.28 -12.31 0.72
C VAL A 276 13.51 -11.95 -0.55
N TRP A 277 12.96 -10.73 -0.59
CA TRP A 277 12.33 -10.17 -1.80
C TRP A 277 13.29 -10.06 -2.99
N GLY A 278 14.51 -9.56 -2.79
CA GLY A 278 15.51 -9.46 -3.86
C GLY A 278 15.90 -10.82 -4.43
N VAL A 279 16.02 -11.86 -3.60
CA VAL A 279 16.27 -13.24 -4.06
C VAL A 279 15.08 -13.76 -4.88
N GLN A 280 13.84 -13.48 -4.45
CA GLN A 280 12.64 -13.82 -5.23
C GLN A 280 12.66 -13.15 -6.62
N GLU A 281 12.91 -11.84 -6.70
CA GLU A 281 12.94 -11.11 -7.97
C GLU A 281 14.12 -11.50 -8.86
N TYR A 282 15.27 -11.82 -8.26
CA TYR A 282 16.40 -12.41 -8.98
C TYR A 282 16.01 -13.77 -9.60
N ALA A 283 15.42 -14.68 -8.82
CA ALA A 283 14.97 -15.98 -9.31
C ALA A 283 13.90 -15.85 -10.41
N ARG A 284 12.95 -14.94 -10.26
CA ARG A 284 11.95 -14.60 -11.29
C ARG A 284 12.61 -14.15 -12.60
N SER A 285 13.64 -13.31 -12.51
CA SER A 285 14.35 -12.78 -13.67
C SER A 285 15.17 -13.86 -14.38
N ILE A 286 15.85 -14.73 -13.64
CA ILE A 286 16.55 -15.90 -14.22
C ILE A 286 15.55 -16.79 -14.96
N LYS A 287 14.41 -17.13 -14.33
CA LYS A 287 13.37 -17.98 -14.93
C LYS A 287 12.77 -17.38 -16.20
N GLU A 288 12.50 -16.07 -16.22
CA GLU A 288 12.02 -15.36 -17.41
C GLU A 288 13.01 -15.49 -18.58
N LEU A 289 14.30 -15.40 -18.29
CA LEU A 289 15.35 -15.47 -19.31
C LEU A 289 15.58 -16.91 -19.77
N GLU A 290 15.46 -17.89 -18.89
CA GLU A 290 15.43 -19.31 -19.28
C GLU A 290 14.28 -19.60 -20.25
N MET A 291 13.11 -19.01 -20.04
CA MET A 291 11.99 -19.11 -20.97
C MET A 291 12.30 -18.43 -22.31
N TYR A 292 12.88 -17.22 -22.27
CA TYR A 292 13.19 -16.43 -23.46
C TYR A 292 14.30 -17.05 -24.33
N PHE A 293 15.36 -17.54 -23.70
CA PHE A 293 16.52 -18.17 -24.35
C PHE A 293 16.41 -19.69 -24.45
N HIS A 294 15.25 -20.28 -24.14
CA HIS A 294 15.00 -21.72 -24.21
C HIS A 294 16.02 -22.58 -23.43
N GLY A 295 16.44 -22.08 -22.26
CA GLY A 295 17.42 -22.74 -21.38
C GLY A 295 18.88 -22.37 -21.65
N ASP A 296 19.18 -21.62 -22.71
CA ASP A 296 20.53 -21.13 -23.03
C ASP A 296 20.83 -19.79 -22.32
N VAL A 297 20.66 -19.74 -20.99
CA VAL A 297 20.96 -18.51 -20.22
C VAL A 297 22.45 -18.41 -19.97
N TYR A 298 23.08 -17.39 -20.56
CA TYR A 298 24.42 -16.97 -20.16
C TYR A 298 24.33 -16.04 -18.95
N PRO A 299 25.00 -16.35 -17.82
CA PRO A 299 24.98 -15.53 -16.61
C PRO A 299 25.25 -14.03 -16.82
N PRO A 300 26.19 -13.57 -17.68
CA PRO A 300 26.48 -12.14 -17.81
C PRO A 300 25.37 -11.28 -18.47
N ASP A 301 24.31 -11.88 -19.04
CA ASP A 301 23.18 -11.12 -19.60
C ASP A 301 22.15 -10.71 -18.51
N VAL A 302 22.24 -11.30 -17.30
CA VAL A 302 21.26 -11.17 -16.21
C VAL A 302 21.92 -10.83 -14.88
N VAL A 303 23.05 -11.48 -14.63
CA VAL A 303 23.86 -11.29 -13.44
C VAL A 303 24.67 -10.01 -13.68
N PRO A 304 24.61 -9.04 -12.75
CA PRO A 304 25.54 -7.92 -12.75
C PRO A 304 26.96 -8.42 -13.04
N ASP A 305 27.71 -7.69 -13.87
CA ASP A 305 29.11 -7.99 -14.17
C ASP A 305 29.81 -8.49 -12.90
N PRO A 306 30.48 -9.65 -12.89
CA PRO A 306 31.19 -10.14 -11.69
C PRO A 306 32.10 -9.08 -11.05
N ASP A 307 32.60 -8.12 -11.84
CA ASP A 307 33.44 -7.01 -11.39
C ASP A 307 32.64 -5.80 -10.85
N SER A 308 31.31 -5.83 -10.89
CA SER A 308 30.42 -4.77 -10.40
C SER A 308 30.33 -4.68 -8.87
N GLY A 309 30.84 -5.68 -8.15
CA GLY A 309 30.78 -5.78 -6.70
C GLY A 309 29.40 -6.12 -6.13
N LYS A 310 28.41 -6.44 -6.98
CA LYS A 310 27.08 -6.89 -6.53
C LYS A 310 27.18 -8.27 -5.87
N VAL A 311 26.42 -8.45 -4.79
CA VAL A 311 26.24 -9.74 -4.14
C VAL A 311 25.22 -10.53 -4.95
N ILE A 312 25.69 -11.57 -5.65
CA ILE A 312 24.86 -12.45 -6.47
C ILE A 312 24.37 -13.63 -5.63
N PRO A 313 23.05 -13.87 -5.52
CA PRO A 313 22.53 -15.06 -4.84
C PRO A 313 22.94 -16.34 -5.58
N GLU A 314 23.43 -17.32 -4.84
CA GLU A 314 23.58 -18.69 -5.32
C GLU A 314 22.26 -19.44 -5.09
N LEU A 315 21.53 -19.74 -6.18
CA LEU A 315 20.26 -20.47 -6.12
C LEU A 315 20.53 -21.97 -6.15
N GLN A 316 20.09 -22.71 -5.13
CA GLN A 316 20.14 -24.17 -5.15
C GLN A 316 18.96 -24.74 -5.97
N PRO A 317 19.09 -25.89 -6.65
CA PRO A 317 18.06 -26.44 -7.54
C PRO A 317 16.68 -26.67 -6.89
N ASP A 318 16.63 -26.93 -5.59
CA ASP A 318 15.44 -27.17 -4.79
C ASP A 318 15.11 -26.01 -3.82
N GLN A 319 15.83 -24.90 -3.95
CA GLN A 319 15.59 -23.73 -3.11
C GLN A 319 14.25 -23.09 -3.45
N HIS A 320 13.35 -23.06 -2.47
CA HIS A 320 12.14 -22.26 -2.56
C HIS A 320 12.51 -20.75 -2.55
N THR A 321 12.06 -20.03 -3.56
CA THR A 321 12.36 -18.60 -3.75
C THR A 321 11.12 -17.72 -3.87
N GLU A 322 9.94 -18.33 -3.96
CA GLU A 322 8.69 -17.65 -4.31
C GLU A 322 7.81 -17.48 -3.06
N PHE A 323 7.91 -16.30 -2.43
CA PHE A 323 7.20 -15.96 -1.20
C PHE A 323 6.01 -15.03 -1.43
N HIS A 324 5.64 -14.85 -2.69
CA HIS A 324 4.57 -13.97 -3.14
C HIS A 324 4.70 -12.50 -2.72
N ILE A 325 5.94 -12.02 -2.51
CA ILE A 325 6.22 -10.66 -2.06
C ILE A 325 6.04 -9.67 -3.21
N GLY A 326 5.42 -8.53 -2.90
CA GLY A 326 5.44 -7.34 -3.75
C GLY A 326 5.29 -6.06 -2.94
N ILE A 327 5.26 -4.93 -3.65
CA ILE A 327 5.28 -3.59 -3.07
C ILE A 327 4.09 -2.79 -3.60
N ASP A 328 3.46 -2.00 -2.73
CA ASP A 328 2.41 -1.05 -3.11
C ASP A 328 3.01 0.22 -3.75
N TYR A 329 3.64 0.08 -4.93
CA TYR A 329 4.40 1.16 -5.60
C TYR A 329 3.64 2.49 -5.77
N ARG A 330 2.31 2.42 -5.89
CA ARG A 330 1.46 3.59 -6.12
C ARG A 330 0.86 4.19 -4.84
N SER A 331 1.22 3.67 -3.67
CA SER A 331 0.68 4.08 -2.37
C SER A 331 -0.85 4.05 -2.32
N ALA A 332 -1.44 2.98 -2.87
CA ALA A 332 -2.87 2.76 -2.79
C ALA A 332 -3.31 2.38 -1.37
N LEU A 333 -2.49 1.63 -0.65
CA LEU A 333 -2.66 1.23 0.75
C LEU A 333 -1.69 1.99 1.65
N PHE A 334 -0.40 2.05 1.30
CA PHE A 334 0.67 2.52 2.18
C PHE A 334 1.46 3.68 1.59
N GLN A 335 1.61 4.74 2.36
CA GLN A 335 2.50 5.87 2.03
C GLN A 335 3.60 5.96 3.07
N THR A 336 4.85 5.94 2.64
CA THR A 336 6.02 6.23 3.49
C THR A 336 6.39 7.70 3.38
N ASN A 337 6.91 8.27 4.46
CA ASN A 337 7.25 9.69 4.49
C ASN A 337 8.57 10.01 3.81
N ALA A 338 9.61 9.19 4.00
CA ALA A 338 10.97 9.48 3.55
C ALA A 338 11.02 9.81 2.05
N GLY A 339 11.30 11.09 1.74
CA GLY A 339 11.44 11.61 0.37
C GLY A 339 10.10 11.83 -0.33
N SER A 340 8.99 11.67 0.38
CA SER A 340 7.63 11.82 -0.14
C SER A 340 6.95 13.11 0.31
N GLU A 341 7.59 13.90 1.18
CA GLU A 341 7.04 15.08 1.85
C GLU A 341 6.47 16.11 0.86
N HIS A 342 7.12 16.29 -0.29
CA HIS A 342 6.70 17.25 -1.31
C HIS A 342 5.56 16.75 -2.22
N TYR A 343 5.24 15.47 -2.18
CA TYR A 343 4.27 14.81 -3.06
C TYR A 343 2.99 14.41 -2.32
N VAL A 344 2.90 14.71 -1.03
CA VAL A 344 1.77 14.36 -0.18
C VAL A 344 1.14 15.65 0.35
N GLU A 345 -0.15 15.85 0.07
CA GLU A 345 -0.87 17.07 0.47
C GLU A 345 -2.24 16.75 1.06
N PHE A 346 -2.68 17.56 2.03
CA PHE A 346 -4.06 17.54 2.51
C PHE A 346 -4.96 18.27 1.51
N LEU A 347 -5.75 17.50 0.74
CA LEU A 347 -6.62 18.05 -0.30
C LEU A 347 -8.10 17.98 0.08
N THR A 348 -8.84 19.04 -0.23
CA THR A 348 -10.31 19.04 -0.22
C THR A 348 -10.84 18.87 -1.65
N TYR A 349 -11.92 18.10 -1.79
CA TYR A 349 -12.43 17.64 -3.09
C TYR A 349 -13.68 18.44 -3.53
N ASN A 350 -13.56 19.76 -3.59
CA ASN A 350 -14.66 20.70 -3.81
C ASN A 350 -14.63 21.43 -5.18
N ALA A 351 -13.82 20.98 -6.14
CA ALA A 351 -13.68 21.65 -7.42
C ALA A 351 -15.05 21.76 -8.13
N THR A 352 -15.44 22.99 -8.45
CA THR A 352 -16.59 23.26 -9.31
C THR A 352 -16.21 22.88 -10.74
N SER A 353 -17.05 22.06 -11.37
CA SER A 353 -16.87 21.76 -12.78
C SER A 353 -17.13 23.06 -13.56
N ASN A 354 -16.09 23.74 -14.02
CA ASN A 354 -16.20 24.84 -14.99
C ASN A 354 -16.63 24.27 -16.36
N ILE A 355 -17.80 23.64 -16.40
CA ILE A 355 -18.42 23.22 -17.64
C ILE A 355 -19.15 24.45 -18.17
N ASN A 356 -18.43 25.28 -18.93
CA ASN A 356 -19.02 26.22 -19.88
C ASN A 356 -19.65 25.44 -21.05
N THR A 357 -20.65 24.61 -20.78
CA THR A 357 -21.51 24.06 -21.82
C THR A 357 -22.86 24.71 -21.70
N ASN A 358 -23.21 25.51 -22.72
CA ASN A 358 -24.57 25.88 -23.06
C ASN A 358 -25.39 24.64 -23.45
N THR A 359 -25.52 23.68 -22.55
CA THR A 359 -26.41 22.53 -22.67
C THR A 359 -27.14 22.41 -21.35
N SER A 360 -28.38 22.90 -21.37
CA SER A 360 -29.41 22.54 -20.40
C SER A 360 -29.53 21.01 -20.37
N MET A 361 -28.98 20.39 -19.32
CA MET A 361 -29.35 19.04 -18.90
C MET A 361 -29.43 19.01 -17.39
N THR A 362 -30.65 19.27 -16.90
CA THR A 362 -31.35 18.46 -15.89
C THR A 362 -30.48 17.54 -15.01
N ASN A 363 -30.42 17.85 -13.71
CA ASN A 363 -30.20 16.91 -12.60
C ASN A 363 -29.04 15.89 -12.74
N SER A 364 -27.79 16.33 -12.82
CA SER A 364 -26.65 15.45 -12.52
C SER A 364 -26.32 15.47 -11.03
N THR A 365 -26.95 14.58 -10.27
CA THR A 365 -26.50 14.16 -8.93
C THR A 365 -25.26 13.25 -8.98
N ASN A 366 -24.53 13.25 -10.11
CA ASN A 366 -23.58 12.21 -10.49
C ASN A 366 -22.12 12.68 -10.63
N THR A 367 -21.82 13.95 -10.32
CA THR A 367 -20.44 14.46 -10.40
C THR A 367 -19.61 13.94 -9.24
N ARG A 368 -18.55 13.18 -9.53
CA ARG A 368 -17.64 12.60 -8.53
C ARG A 368 -16.82 13.75 -7.89
N PRO A 369 -16.73 13.86 -6.54
CA PRO A 369 -15.94 14.91 -5.90
C PRO A 369 -14.50 14.93 -6.42
N SER A 370 -13.93 16.12 -6.58
CA SER A 370 -12.65 16.30 -7.26
C SER A 370 -11.91 17.54 -6.80
N THR A 371 -10.62 17.60 -7.08
CA THR A 371 -9.76 18.74 -6.78
C THR A 371 -8.76 18.97 -7.91
N TRP A 372 -8.30 20.21 -8.06
CA TRP A 372 -7.28 20.57 -9.05
C TRP A 372 -5.92 20.69 -8.37
N VAL A 373 -4.93 19.96 -8.87
CA VAL A 373 -3.53 20.18 -8.51
C VAL A 373 -2.95 21.19 -9.49
N THR A 374 -2.60 22.37 -8.99
CA THR A 374 -2.10 23.49 -9.80
C THR A 374 -0.62 23.81 -9.55
N ARG A 375 0.01 23.12 -8.61
CA ARG A 375 1.42 23.27 -8.26
C ARG A 375 2.25 22.22 -8.97
N ASP A 376 3.35 22.64 -9.59
CA ASP A 376 4.37 21.73 -10.09
C ASP A 376 5.22 21.23 -8.92
N VAL A 377 5.22 19.92 -8.70
CA VAL A 377 6.05 19.22 -7.70
C VAL A 377 7.23 18.49 -8.31
N SER A 378 7.38 18.55 -9.63
CA SER A 378 8.46 17.90 -10.37
C SER A 378 9.66 18.82 -10.62
N SER A 379 9.80 19.91 -9.85
CA SER A 379 10.98 20.80 -9.84
C SER A 379 11.49 21.22 -11.23
N GLY A 380 10.61 21.57 -12.17
CA GLY A 380 11.02 22.13 -13.46
C GLY A 380 10.47 21.42 -14.69
N ALA A 381 9.31 20.76 -14.61
CA ALA A 381 8.61 20.37 -15.82
C ALA A 381 8.21 21.63 -16.59
N HIS A 382 8.95 21.98 -17.64
CA HIS A 382 8.72 23.15 -18.49
C HIS A 382 7.30 23.24 -19.07
N ASN A 383 6.50 22.19 -18.94
CA ASN A 383 5.13 22.06 -19.43
C ASN A 383 4.15 21.54 -18.36
N PHE A 384 4.34 21.84 -17.06
CA PHE A 384 3.35 21.47 -16.05
C PHE A 384 1.95 21.95 -16.46
N LYS A 385 0.99 21.02 -16.46
CA LYS A 385 -0.42 21.31 -16.69
C LYS A 385 -1.20 20.93 -15.44
N PRO A 386 -2.01 21.83 -14.89
CA PRO A 386 -2.92 21.47 -13.82
C PRO A 386 -3.75 20.25 -14.20
N TYR A 387 -3.90 19.32 -13.27
CA TYR A 387 -4.65 18.10 -13.47
C TYR A 387 -5.62 17.88 -12.33
N GLN A 388 -6.65 17.08 -12.62
CA GLN A 388 -7.72 16.81 -11.67
C GLN A 388 -7.48 15.47 -10.98
N ILE A 389 -7.67 15.45 -9.66
CA ILE A 389 -7.75 14.22 -8.86
C ILE A 389 -9.19 14.06 -8.42
N PHE A 390 -9.73 12.86 -8.58
CA PHE A 390 -11.10 12.53 -8.19
C PHE A 390 -11.11 11.64 -6.96
N LEU A 391 -11.98 11.96 -6.01
CA LEU A 391 -12.21 11.12 -4.84
C LEU A 391 -12.92 9.82 -5.26
N PRO A 392 -12.40 8.63 -4.90
CA PRO A 392 -13.10 7.38 -5.17
C PRO A 392 -14.48 7.33 -4.50
N ARG A 393 -15.50 6.84 -5.21
CA ARG A 393 -16.89 6.81 -4.70
C ARG A 393 -17.02 5.93 -3.46
N ASN A 394 -16.42 4.75 -3.46
CA ASN A 394 -16.41 3.81 -2.33
C ASN A 394 -15.78 4.46 -1.09
N LEU A 395 -14.64 5.15 -1.24
CA LEU A 395 -14.00 5.88 -0.14
C LEU A 395 -14.91 6.98 0.42
N ALA A 396 -15.48 7.83 -0.46
CA ALA A 396 -16.43 8.86 -0.04
C ALA A 396 -17.64 8.27 0.71
N GLN A 397 -18.21 7.17 0.20
CA GLN A 397 -19.35 6.51 0.81
C GLN A 397 -19.01 5.90 2.18
N SER A 398 -17.86 5.24 2.30
CA SER A 398 -17.42 4.61 3.54
C SER A 398 -17.12 5.65 4.63
N ILE A 399 -16.41 6.74 4.31
CA ILE A 399 -16.19 7.87 5.24
C ILE A 399 -17.53 8.45 5.69
N MET A 400 -18.45 8.74 4.77
CA MET A 400 -19.75 9.30 5.14
C MET A 400 -20.60 8.33 5.96
N ARG A 401 -20.42 7.01 5.83
CA ARG A 401 -21.07 6.01 6.69
C ARG A 401 -20.56 6.06 8.13
N LEU A 402 -19.27 6.35 8.35
CA LEU A 402 -18.73 6.61 9.69
C LEU A 402 -19.41 7.82 10.33
N PHE A 403 -19.49 8.94 9.61
CA PHE A 403 -20.14 10.16 10.09
C PHE A 403 -21.64 9.99 10.39
N ARG A 404 -22.40 9.26 9.55
CA ARG A 404 -23.80 8.93 9.86
C ARG A 404 -23.93 8.19 11.19
N GLY A 405 -22.93 7.39 11.57
CA GLY A 405 -22.87 6.68 12.84
C GLY A 405 -22.87 7.59 14.07
N ILE A 406 -22.38 8.83 13.94
CA ILE A 406 -22.25 9.80 15.05
C ILE A 406 -23.22 10.98 14.92
N ALA A 407 -24.08 11.00 13.90
CA ALA A 407 -25.02 12.09 13.61
C ALA A 407 -25.88 12.54 14.81
N HIS A 408 -26.14 11.63 15.74
CA HIS A 408 -26.98 11.83 16.91
C HIS A 408 -26.25 12.47 18.11
N VAL A 409 -24.91 12.55 18.07
CA VAL A 409 -24.07 13.10 19.15
C VAL A 409 -23.21 14.29 18.72
N VAL A 410 -23.28 14.70 17.45
CA VAL A 410 -22.56 15.86 16.92
C VAL A 410 -23.53 16.89 16.36
N ASP A 411 -23.20 18.18 16.51
CA ASP A 411 -24.05 19.28 16.04
C ASP A 411 -24.13 19.35 14.50
N ARG A 412 -23.04 18.96 13.82
CA ARG A 412 -22.93 19.02 12.36
C ARG A 412 -22.03 17.91 11.83
N ILE A 413 -22.53 17.20 10.82
CA ILE A 413 -21.72 16.33 9.96
C ILE A 413 -21.11 17.17 8.82
N PRO A 414 -19.78 17.08 8.58
CA PRO A 414 -19.15 17.77 7.46
C PRO A 414 -19.56 17.12 6.14
N HIS A 415 -19.59 17.91 5.06
CA HIS A 415 -19.70 17.33 3.72
C HIS A 415 -18.36 16.67 3.34
N ILE A 416 -18.40 15.59 2.54
CA ILE A 416 -17.18 14.92 2.08
C ILE A 416 -16.19 15.87 1.38
N THR A 417 -16.71 16.89 0.70
CA THR A 417 -15.92 17.91 0.00
C THR A 417 -15.23 18.92 0.93
N GLU A 418 -15.59 18.93 2.22
CA GLU A 418 -14.99 19.79 3.26
C GLU A 418 -13.87 19.07 4.01
N LEU A 419 -13.72 17.76 3.85
CA LEU A 419 -12.73 16.97 4.56
C LEU A 419 -11.37 17.04 3.86
N PRO A 420 -10.30 17.46 4.55
CA PRO A 420 -8.95 17.39 4.02
C PRO A 420 -8.43 15.95 4.08
N LEU A 421 -8.16 15.35 2.92
CA LEU A 421 -7.59 14.00 2.83
C LEU A 421 -6.16 14.09 2.32
N GLN A 422 -5.24 13.53 3.09
CA GLN A 422 -3.85 13.39 2.72
C GLN A 422 -3.75 12.50 1.48
N THR A 423 -3.21 13.07 0.40
CA THR A 423 -3.25 12.51 -0.95
C THR A 423 -1.85 12.57 -1.54
N ASN A 424 -1.38 11.44 -2.07
CA ASN A 424 -0.21 11.43 -2.94
C ASN A 424 -0.61 12.02 -4.28
N ILE A 425 -0.10 13.20 -4.62
CA ILE A 425 -0.55 13.95 -5.79
C ILE A 425 0.04 13.42 -7.09
N VAL A 426 1.14 12.66 -7.03
CA VAL A 426 1.77 12.00 -8.18
C VAL A 426 1.01 10.73 -8.56
N THR A 427 0.77 9.84 -7.60
CA THR A 427 0.05 8.57 -7.84
C THR A 427 -1.46 8.74 -7.84
N LYS A 428 -1.94 9.90 -7.35
CA LYS A 428 -3.34 10.33 -7.22
C LYS A 428 -4.15 9.51 -6.20
N ASN A 429 -3.47 8.87 -5.24
CA ASN A 429 -4.11 8.06 -4.22
C ASN A 429 -4.25 8.81 -2.89
N VAL A 430 -5.45 8.81 -2.33
CA VAL A 430 -5.64 9.00 -0.88
C VAL A 430 -5.18 7.70 -0.23
N HIS A 431 -3.98 7.65 0.32
CA HIS A 431 -3.39 6.43 0.89
C HIS A 431 -4.16 5.96 2.13
N GLY A 432 -4.08 4.66 2.43
CA GLY A 432 -4.79 4.05 3.55
C GLY A 432 -4.12 4.29 4.88
N LEU A 433 -2.82 4.09 4.94
CA LEU A 433 -1.97 4.31 6.10
C LEU A 433 -0.79 5.21 5.71
N PHE A 434 -0.29 5.97 6.67
CA PHE A 434 0.92 6.77 6.52
C PHE A 434 1.95 6.29 7.53
N HIS A 435 3.14 5.93 7.04
CA HIS A 435 4.31 5.57 7.85
C HIS A 435 5.29 6.73 7.89
N TYR A 436 5.51 7.29 9.07
CA TYR A 436 6.35 8.46 9.33
C TYR A 436 7.83 8.09 9.42
N THR A 437 8.34 7.40 8.40
CA THR A 437 9.75 7.05 8.26
C THR A 437 10.61 8.32 8.24
N GLY A 438 11.70 8.35 9.00
CA GLY A 438 12.57 9.53 9.14
C GLY A 438 12.23 10.38 10.38
N GLU A 439 12.00 11.68 10.20
CA GLU A 439 11.72 12.62 11.30
C GLU A 439 10.34 12.35 11.92
N LYS A 440 10.34 11.61 13.04
CA LYS A 440 9.12 11.11 13.69
C LYS A 440 8.23 12.20 14.28
N ASP A 441 8.76 13.40 14.49
CA ASP A 441 8.01 14.53 15.04
C ASP A 441 6.98 15.08 14.04
N HIS A 442 7.16 14.80 12.73
CA HIS A 442 6.16 15.13 11.72
C HIS A 442 4.78 14.51 12.03
N MET A 443 4.74 13.32 12.62
CA MET A 443 3.49 12.68 13.06
C MET A 443 2.74 13.52 14.10
N ASP A 444 3.47 14.21 14.98
CA ASP A 444 2.89 15.03 16.03
C ASP A 444 2.24 16.29 15.44
N ASP A 445 2.82 16.85 14.39
CA ASP A 445 2.36 18.06 13.70
C ASP A 445 1.14 17.83 12.81
N VAL A 446 1.01 16.64 12.20
CA VAL A 446 -0.09 16.34 11.28
C VAL A 446 -1.28 15.63 11.92
N TRP A 447 -1.13 15.04 13.12
CA TRP A 447 -2.23 14.36 13.80
C TRP A 447 -3.48 15.23 13.95
N GLY A 448 -3.29 16.51 14.30
CA GLY A 448 -4.38 17.48 14.44
C GLY A 448 -5.05 17.89 13.12
N GLN A 449 -4.40 17.61 11.98
CA GLN A 449 -4.88 17.95 10.63
C GLN A 449 -5.72 16.82 10.01
N MET A 450 -5.68 15.62 10.58
CA MET A 450 -6.44 14.48 10.11
C MET A 450 -7.94 14.79 10.08
N TRP A 451 -8.63 14.43 9.00
CA TRP A 451 -10.04 14.75 8.78
C TRP A 451 -10.98 14.28 9.91
N PHE A 452 -10.61 13.21 10.61
CA PHE A 452 -11.38 12.66 11.72
C PHE A 452 -11.09 13.34 13.05
N TYR A 453 -9.96 14.06 13.19
CA TYR A 453 -9.48 14.59 14.47
C TYR A 453 -10.52 15.45 15.20
N PRO A 454 -11.26 16.38 14.54
CA PRO A 454 -12.31 17.16 15.20
C PRO A 454 -13.46 16.34 15.77
N TYR A 455 -13.64 15.11 15.29
CA TYR A 455 -14.72 14.18 15.65
C TYR A 455 -14.18 12.90 16.30
N GLY A 456 -12.89 12.89 16.65
CA GLY A 456 -12.17 11.65 16.92
C GLY A 456 -12.74 10.89 18.11
N ARG A 457 -13.20 11.61 19.14
CA ARG A 457 -13.79 11.00 20.34
C ARG A 457 -15.11 10.30 20.03
N GLU A 458 -15.97 10.95 19.27
CA GLU A 458 -17.29 10.44 18.89
C GLU A 458 -17.15 9.26 17.90
N LEU A 459 -16.25 9.39 16.91
CA LEU A 459 -15.95 8.31 15.97
C LEU A 459 -15.38 7.08 16.70
N PHE A 460 -14.43 7.29 17.61
CA PHE A 460 -13.82 6.22 18.40
C PHE A 460 -14.87 5.49 19.24
N GLU A 461 -15.68 6.20 20.02
CA GLU A 461 -16.75 5.59 20.83
C GLU A 461 -17.79 4.84 19.98
N ALA A 462 -18.16 5.39 18.81
CA ALA A 462 -19.10 4.74 17.92
C ALA A 462 -18.52 3.47 17.29
N ALA A 463 -17.23 3.48 16.97
CA ALA A 463 -16.52 2.32 16.42
C ALA A 463 -16.35 1.20 17.45
N VAL A 464 -16.01 1.53 18.70
CA VAL A 464 -15.92 0.54 19.80
C VAL A 464 -17.21 -0.27 19.93
N LYS A 465 -18.39 0.35 19.80
CA LYS A 465 -19.68 -0.37 19.83
C LYS A 465 -19.87 -1.38 18.69
N ARG A 466 -19.11 -1.23 17.60
CA ARG A 466 -19.18 -2.07 16.39
C ARG A 466 -18.14 -3.19 16.36
N LEU A 467 -17.14 -3.15 17.24
CA LEU A 467 -16.14 -4.22 17.41
C LEU A 467 -16.75 -5.43 18.12
N ASN A 468 -17.61 -6.16 17.41
CA ASN A 468 -18.29 -7.36 17.88
C ASN A 468 -18.14 -8.51 16.87
N ALA A 469 -18.20 -9.76 17.35
CA ALA A 469 -17.92 -10.96 16.56
C ALA A 469 -18.84 -11.17 15.35
N ASN A 470 -20.02 -10.54 15.35
CA ASN A 470 -21.02 -10.69 14.29
C ASN A 470 -20.97 -9.55 13.26
N HIS A 471 -20.04 -8.61 13.39
CA HIS A 471 -19.93 -7.50 12.46
C HIS A 471 -19.21 -7.93 11.17
N THR A 472 -19.92 -7.80 10.05
CA THR A 472 -19.32 -7.92 8.72
C THR A 472 -18.69 -6.59 8.33
N ILE A 473 -17.39 -6.62 8.02
CA ILE A 473 -16.63 -5.48 7.50
C ILE A 473 -17.13 -5.13 6.10
N GLY A 474 -17.22 -6.13 5.22
CA GLY A 474 -17.61 -5.97 3.83
C GLY A 474 -17.50 -7.29 3.06
N ILE A 475 -17.76 -7.23 1.76
CA ILE A 475 -17.57 -8.34 0.82
C ILE A 475 -16.50 -7.92 -0.17
N ALA A 476 -15.44 -8.71 -0.28
CA ALA A 476 -14.35 -8.48 -1.23
C ALA A 476 -13.78 -9.83 -1.65
N ASP A 477 -13.37 -9.94 -2.92
CA ASP A 477 -12.87 -11.19 -3.52
C ASP A 477 -13.81 -12.40 -3.31
N GLY A 478 -15.13 -12.16 -3.43
CA GLY A 478 -16.16 -13.20 -3.24
C GLY A 478 -16.35 -13.70 -1.80
N ARG A 479 -15.62 -13.13 -0.83
CA ARG A 479 -15.62 -13.54 0.58
C ARG A 479 -16.26 -12.49 1.48
N ARG A 480 -16.88 -12.97 2.56
CA ARG A 480 -17.35 -12.12 3.66
C ARG A 480 -16.20 -11.90 4.65
N TRP A 481 -15.85 -10.63 4.90
CA TRP A 481 -14.77 -10.27 5.83
C TRP A 481 -15.31 -9.91 7.21
N THR A 482 -14.74 -10.50 8.26
CA THR A 482 -15.07 -10.20 9.67
C THR A 482 -13.82 -9.86 10.48
N HIS A 483 -13.99 -9.30 11.68
CA HIS A 483 -12.86 -9.06 12.59
C HIS A 483 -12.33 -10.38 13.16
N ALA A 484 -11.01 -10.55 13.19
CA ALA A 484 -10.39 -11.69 13.87
C ALA A 484 -10.55 -11.62 15.39
N HIS A 485 -10.35 -10.41 15.93
CA HIS A 485 -10.43 -10.11 17.35
C HIS A 485 -11.43 -9.00 17.62
N VAL A 486 -12.15 -9.14 18.73
CA VAL A 486 -13.25 -8.25 19.12
C VAL A 486 -13.16 -7.95 20.61
N LEU A 487 -14.01 -7.03 21.07
CA LEU A 487 -14.02 -6.67 22.48
C LEU A 487 -14.42 -7.86 23.37
N PRO A 488 -13.81 -8.03 24.55
CA PRO A 488 -14.25 -9.02 25.52
C PRO A 488 -15.65 -8.67 26.01
N ASN A 489 -16.39 -9.69 26.44
CA ASN A 489 -17.68 -9.47 27.07
C ASN A 489 -17.48 -8.79 28.43
N SER A 490 -17.85 -7.51 28.53
CA SER A 490 -17.59 -6.67 29.70
C SER A 490 -18.75 -5.69 29.92
N SER A 491 -18.95 -5.28 31.17
CA SER A 491 -19.88 -4.20 31.52
C SER A 491 -19.31 -2.80 31.24
N VAL A 492 -18.02 -2.70 30.91
CA VAL A 492 -17.35 -1.45 30.57
C VAL A 492 -17.87 -0.94 29.22
N THR A 493 -18.11 0.37 29.12
CA THR A 493 -18.68 1.00 27.92
C THR A 493 -17.91 2.27 27.54
N GLY A 494 -18.19 2.81 26.35
CA GLY A 494 -17.49 4.01 25.84
C GLY A 494 -16.03 3.71 25.45
N ALA A 495 -15.14 4.70 25.48
CA ALA A 495 -13.73 4.45 25.11
C ALA A 495 -13.02 3.49 26.05
N ARG A 496 -13.45 3.40 27.31
CA ARG A 496 -12.85 2.49 28.28
C ARG A 496 -13.02 1.01 27.91
N ALA A 497 -14.00 0.72 27.05
CA ALA A 497 -14.19 -0.62 26.52
C ALA A 497 -13.20 -0.98 25.40
N ALA A 498 -12.51 0.00 24.82
CA ALA A 498 -11.44 -0.25 23.86
C ALA A 498 -10.21 -0.85 24.56
N GLY A 499 -9.29 -1.36 23.75
CA GLY A 499 -8.09 -2.01 24.23
C GLY A 499 -7.37 -2.73 23.11
N ALA A 500 -6.47 -3.61 23.50
CA ALA A 500 -5.71 -4.48 22.61
C ALA A 500 -5.49 -5.84 23.29
N LEU A 501 -4.90 -6.77 22.54
CA LEU A 501 -4.46 -8.07 23.05
C LEU A 501 -2.93 -8.07 23.16
N ASP A 502 -2.35 -8.74 24.16
CA ASP A 502 -0.90 -9.03 24.19
C ASP A 502 -0.56 -10.27 23.33
N ASP A 503 0.72 -10.67 23.34
CA ASP A 503 1.23 -11.84 22.62
C ASP A 503 0.50 -13.15 23.00
N GLU A 504 0.06 -13.29 24.26
CA GLU A 504 -0.70 -14.44 24.76
C GLU A 504 -2.22 -14.29 24.62
N LEU A 505 -2.67 -13.26 23.91
CA LEU A 505 -4.08 -12.91 23.69
C LEU A 505 -4.85 -12.52 24.96
N ASN A 506 -4.15 -12.04 26.00
CA ASN A 506 -4.78 -11.42 27.15
C ASN A 506 -5.22 -9.99 26.82
N TRP A 507 -6.34 -9.59 27.41
CA TRP A 507 -6.90 -8.26 27.21
C TRP A 507 -6.14 -7.18 27.98
N ILE A 508 -5.67 -6.16 27.27
CA ILE A 508 -5.11 -4.93 27.83
C ILE A 508 -6.11 -3.78 27.60
N GLY A 509 -6.57 -3.17 28.68
CA GLY A 509 -7.58 -2.10 28.60
C GLY A 509 -7.02 -0.77 28.09
N TRP A 510 -7.85 -0.01 27.37
CA TRP A 510 -7.53 1.37 26.95
C TRP A 510 -7.16 2.28 28.13
N GLU A 511 -7.80 2.07 29.28
CA GLU A 511 -7.54 2.85 30.49
C GLU A 511 -6.11 2.67 31.00
N GLU A 512 -5.58 1.44 30.92
CA GLU A 512 -4.22 1.10 31.31
C GLU A 512 -3.18 1.66 30.33
N MET A 513 -3.42 1.52 29.03
CA MET A 513 -2.43 1.90 28.00
C MET A 513 -2.46 3.39 27.66
N CYS A 514 -3.65 3.97 27.55
CA CYS A 514 -3.86 5.18 26.76
C CYS A 514 -4.58 6.32 27.49
N HIS A 515 -5.14 6.11 28.69
CA HIS A 515 -5.87 7.16 29.42
C HIS A 515 -5.03 8.44 29.57
N ILE A 516 -3.77 8.32 29.97
CA ILE A 516 -2.90 9.48 30.22
C ILE A 516 -2.62 10.32 28.95
N TYR A 517 -2.87 9.75 27.77
CA TYR A 517 -2.63 10.38 26.49
C TYR A 517 -3.90 10.93 25.82
N GLU A 518 -5.10 10.69 26.35
CA GLU A 518 -6.36 11.10 25.70
C GLU A 518 -6.41 12.58 25.35
N GLY A 519 -5.83 13.45 26.20
CA GLY A 519 -5.76 14.88 25.94
C GLY A 519 -4.91 15.29 24.74
N LYS A 520 -4.06 14.40 24.23
CA LYS A 520 -3.29 14.55 22.98
C LYS A 520 -3.99 13.87 21.79
N LEU A 521 -4.80 12.85 22.06
CA LEU A 521 -5.46 12.03 21.03
C LEU A 521 -6.75 12.68 20.54
N PHE A 522 -7.51 13.31 21.43
CA PHE A 522 -8.84 13.83 21.15
C PHE A 522 -8.95 15.32 21.48
N VAL A 523 -9.79 16.02 20.72
CA VAL A 523 -10.17 17.40 21.03
C VAL A 523 -10.91 17.45 22.38
N LYS A 524 -10.55 18.40 23.24
CA LYS A 524 -11.28 18.65 24.49
C LYS A 524 -12.68 19.20 24.19
N LYS A 525 -13.73 18.59 24.77
CA LYS A 525 -15.10 19.11 24.69
C LYS A 525 -15.14 20.57 25.17
N GLY A 526 -15.49 21.49 24.26
CA GLY A 526 -15.57 22.94 24.51
C GLY A 526 -14.64 23.82 23.66
N ASN A 527 -13.66 23.25 22.94
CA ASN A 527 -12.69 23.99 22.12
C ASN A 527 -12.91 23.83 20.60
N VAL A 528 -14.16 23.71 20.12
CA VAL A 528 -14.45 23.71 18.67
C VAL A 528 -14.34 25.14 18.12
N SER A 529 -13.16 25.73 18.19
CA SER A 529 -12.75 26.85 17.34
C SER A 529 -12.06 26.24 16.13
N ARG A 530 -12.65 26.46 14.94
CA ARG A 530 -12.12 26.04 13.65
C ARG A 530 -10.61 26.34 13.55
N PRO A 531 -9.79 25.50 12.90
CA PRO A 531 -8.53 25.98 12.39
C PRO A 531 -8.85 27.07 11.36
N HIS A 532 -8.35 28.28 11.59
CA HIS A 532 -8.19 29.24 10.52
C HIS A 532 -7.15 28.65 9.58
N LEU A 533 -7.60 28.18 8.43
CA LEU A 533 -6.75 27.94 7.27
C LEU A 533 -6.48 29.33 6.68
N ASP A 534 -5.32 29.88 6.99
CA ASP A 534 -4.71 30.97 6.21
C ASP A 534 -3.91 30.39 5.04
#